data_AF-A0A2B7XPI0-F1
#
_entry.id   AF-A0A2B7XPI0-F1
#
_cell.length_a   1.000
_cell.length_b   1.000
_cell.length_c   1.000
_cell.angle_alpha   90.00
_cell.angle_beta   90.00
_cell.angle_gamma   90.00
#
_symmetry.space_group_name_H-M   'P 1'
#
loop_
_entity.id
_entity.type
_entity.pdbx_description
1 polymer ?
#
loop_
_entity_poly.entity_id
_entity_poly.type
_entity_poly.pdbx_seq_one_letter_code
_entity_poly.pdbx_strand_id
1 'polypeptide(L)'
;MTGRPASLPSFSQLPLNKDDPPYSAWGLYGKDDQLGFLNRQTDEIVAEAAKEIKTGVRVSMNWPLDAQSKVPFFGSPRIVNDDIWTFNTQSSSQSWGEKGIVGRGVLLDFHRWRLAHNIQAEIFQTNSIPLKYLKATAEYQGTDIKFGDILIIRVGYMPTFNKLSTDELIAFAKQTPPGLIGVERSEEMLEWIWENFSAVAGDHPAFESYPPPKDWSMHEVLLSGWGCPIGELFNLERLAEVCDNQKKWSFFVTSEVCNVPGGVASPPNILAIF
;
A
#
# COMPACT_ATOMS: atom_id res chain seq x y z
N MET A 1 20.90 1.02 19.89
CA MET A 1 21.77 0.39 18.88
C MET A 1 20.95 0.26 17.62
N THR A 2 21.35 0.90 16.53
CA THR A 2 20.63 0.82 15.24
C THR A 2 21.00 -0.49 14.55
N GLY A 3 20.11 -1.50 14.60
CA GLY A 3 20.32 -2.84 14.04
C GLY A 3 20.35 -2.91 12.50
N ARG A 4 20.77 -1.83 11.82
CA ARG A 4 20.85 -1.77 10.37
C ARG A 4 22.03 -2.62 9.87
N PRO A 5 21.81 -3.64 9.03
CA PRO A 5 22.91 -4.37 8.40
C PRO A 5 23.72 -3.43 7.49
N ALA A 6 25.04 -3.64 7.43
CA ALA A 6 25.97 -2.77 6.69
C ALA A 6 25.68 -2.73 5.17
N SER A 7 25.07 -3.79 4.65
CA SER A 7 24.50 -3.89 3.30
C SER A 7 23.24 -4.77 3.38
N LEU A 8 22.21 -4.44 2.61
CA LEU A 8 21.05 -5.32 2.46
C LEU A 8 21.44 -6.50 1.55
N PRO A 9 20.96 -7.72 1.83
CA PRO A 9 21.10 -8.83 0.91
C PRO A 9 20.28 -8.60 -0.36
N SER A 10 20.71 -9.17 -1.49
CA SER A 10 19.89 -9.18 -2.72
C SER A 10 18.69 -10.11 -2.54
N PHE A 11 17.64 -9.92 -3.33
CA PHE A 11 16.43 -10.76 -3.26
C PHE A 11 16.75 -12.25 -3.46
N SER A 12 17.69 -12.55 -4.37
CA SER A 12 18.24 -13.89 -4.63
C SER A 12 19.02 -14.54 -3.48
N GLN A 13 19.26 -13.83 -2.37
CA GLN A 13 19.85 -14.38 -1.14
C GLN A 13 18.81 -14.75 -0.08
N LEU A 14 17.51 -14.61 -0.38
CA LEU A 14 16.41 -14.98 0.51
C LEU A 14 15.92 -16.40 0.19
N PRO A 15 15.57 -17.24 1.20
CA PRO A 15 15.58 -16.93 2.62
C PRO A 15 16.97 -16.89 3.25
N LEU A 16 17.11 -16.10 4.32
CA LEU A 16 18.39 -15.91 5.01
C LEU A 16 18.88 -17.16 5.77
N ASN A 17 17.96 -18.00 6.25
CA ASN A 17 18.28 -19.30 6.84
C ASN A 17 17.61 -20.42 6.05
N LYS A 18 18.25 -21.60 6.07
CA LYS A 18 17.88 -22.74 5.22
C LYS A 18 16.44 -23.25 5.41
N ASP A 19 15.94 -23.17 6.63
CA ASP A 19 14.67 -23.78 7.05
C ASP A 19 13.54 -22.73 7.20
N ASP A 20 13.79 -21.45 6.88
CA ASP A 20 12.78 -20.40 6.91
C ASP A 20 11.87 -20.46 5.64
N PRO A 21 10.67 -19.85 5.68
CA PRO A 21 9.79 -19.79 4.51
C PRO A 21 10.44 -19.13 3.28
N PRO A 22 10.04 -19.49 2.04
CA PRO A 22 10.57 -18.88 0.82
C PRO A 22 10.56 -17.35 0.85
N TYR A 23 11.63 -16.75 0.34
CA TYR A 23 11.86 -15.29 0.29
C TYR A 23 11.89 -14.56 1.65
N SER A 24 11.84 -15.24 2.79
CA SER A 24 11.82 -14.56 4.10
C SER A 24 13.13 -13.86 4.46
N ALA A 25 13.02 -12.74 5.17
CA ALA A 25 14.14 -11.92 5.64
C ALA A 25 14.32 -12.02 7.17
N TRP A 26 13.96 -13.15 7.75
CA TRP A 26 13.93 -13.34 9.20
C TRP A 26 15.33 -13.20 9.83
N GLY A 27 15.41 -12.41 10.89
CA GLY A 27 16.66 -12.08 11.58
C GLY A 27 17.52 -10.98 10.93
N LEU A 28 17.12 -10.39 9.79
CA LEU A 28 17.89 -9.35 9.08
C LEU A 28 18.31 -8.16 9.95
N TYR A 29 17.40 -7.70 10.82
CA TYR A 29 17.61 -6.58 11.75
C TYR A 29 17.88 -7.05 13.19
N GLY A 30 18.15 -8.35 13.37
CA GLY A 30 18.28 -9.02 14.66
C GLY A 30 17.08 -9.89 15.03
N LYS A 31 17.30 -10.83 15.96
CA LYS A 31 16.31 -11.84 16.39
C LYS A 31 15.10 -11.27 17.18
N ASP A 32 15.24 -10.05 17.71
CA ASP A 32 14.23 -9.39 18.54
C ASP A 32 13.55 -8.21 17.78
N ASP A 33 13.75 -8.11 16.46
CA ASP A 33 13.12 -7.09 15.61
C ASP A 33 11.60 -7.26 15.52
N GLN A 34 10.89 -6.14 15.46
CA GLN A 34 9.43 -6.06 15.32
C GLN A 34 9.01 -4.96 14.31
N LEU A 35 9.95 -4.48 13.50
CA LEU A 35 9.75 -3.36 12.57
C LEU A 35 9.94 -3.77 11.10
N GLY A 36 10.73 -4.80 10.79
CA GLY A 36 10.91 -5.28 9.42
C GLY A 36 11.38 -4.17 8.47
N PHE A 37 10.66 -3.92 7.39
CA PHE A 37 10.99 -2.86 6.44
C PHE A 37 10.89 -1.45 7.03
N LEU A 38 10.24 -1.22 8.18
CA LEU A 38 10.26 0.10 8.83
C LEU A 38 11.66 0.48 9.32
N ASN A 39 12.56 -0.50 9.53
CA ASN A 39 14.00 -0.23 9.73
C ASN A 39 14.69 0.42 8.51
N ARG A 40 14.04 0.44 7.33
CA ARG A 40 14.51 1.14 6.13
C ARG A 40 14.21 2.65 6.18
N GLN A 41 13.24 3.10 6.98
CA GLN A 41 13.00 4.51 7.26
C GLN A 41 13.97 5.01 8.33
N THR A 42 15.25 5.16 7.95
CA THR A 42 16.26 5.69 8.87
C THR A 42 16.11 7.20 9.04
N ASP A 43 16.57 7.73 10.17
CA ASP A 43 16.41 9.14 10.52
C ASP A 43 16.98 10.07 9.41
N GLU A 44 18.02 9.64 8.68
CA GLU A 44 18.57 10.36 7.51
C GLU A 44 17.64 10.34 6.29
N ILE A 45 16.99 9.20 6.00
CA ILE A 45 16.04 9.06 4.88
C ILE A 45 14.78 9.90 5.16
N VAL A 46 14.30 9.90 6.40
CA VAL A 46 13.16 10.74 6.83
C VAL A 46 13.53 12.23 6.78
N ALA A 47 14.73 12.61 7.20
CA ALA A 47 15.21 13.98 7.10
C ALA A 47 15.41 14.44 5.64
N GLU A 48 15.85 13.55 4.74
CA GLU A 48 15.91 13.84 3.30
C GLU A 48 14.51 13.99 2.70
N ALA A 49 13.57 13.12 3.08
CA ALA A 49 12.18 13.17 2.64
C ALA A 49 11.50 14.49 3.02
N ALA A 50 11.82 15.09 4.18
CA ALA A 50 11.29 16.38 4.60
C ALA A 50 11.59 17.51 3.59
N LYS A 51 12.63 17.37 2.76
CA LYS A 51 12.92 18.32 1.66
C LYS A 51 11.91 18.26 0.53
N GLU A 52 11.04 17.25 0.45
CA GLU A 52 9.95 17.21 -0.54
C GLU A 52 8.89 18.28 -0.27
N ILE A 53 8.81 18.80 0.97
CA ILE A 53 7.92 19.89 1.39
C ILE A 53 8.47 21.22 0.85
N LYS A 54 7.82 21.76 -0.19
CA LYS A 54 8.14 23.02 -0.88
C LYS A 54 6.99 24.03 -0.86
N THR A 55 5.75 23.56 -0.83
CA THR A 55 4.53 24.34 -1.05
C THR A 55 3.61 24.40 0.17
N GLY A 56 3.71 23.43 1.09
CA GLY A 56 2.80 23.27 2.23
C GLY A 56 1.41 22.77 1.85
N VAL A 57 1.20 22.36 0.59
CA VAL A 57 -0.02 21.68 0.15
C VAL A 57 -0.10 20.33 0.83
N ARG A 58 -1.25 20.04 1.43
CA ARG A 58 -1.50 18.84 2.24
C ARG A 58 -2.70 18.10 1.67
N VAL A 59 -2.57 16.79 1.49
CA VAL A 59 -3.61 15.92 0.94
C VAL A 59 -3.79 14.73 1.87
N SER A 60 -4.97 14.62 2.49
CA SER A 60 -5.37 13.39 3.17
C SER A 60 -5.69 12.32 2.13
N MET A 61 -5.20 11.09 2.35
CA MET A 61 -5.56 9.93 1.54
C MET A 61 -6.49 8.96 2.31
N ASN A 62 -6.96 9.37 3.49
CA ASN A 62 -7.94 8.58 4.25
C ASN A 62 -9.24 8.49 3.44
N TRP A 63 -9.72 7.27 3.20
CA TRP A 63 -11.09 7.07 2.70
C TRP A 63 -12.06 7.25 3.87
N PRO A 64 -13.22 7.93 3.70
CA PRO A 64 -14.17 8.13 4.80
C PRO A 64 -14.60 6.79 5.41
N LEU A 65 -14.66 6.73 6.74
CA LEU A 65 -14.92 5.48 7.47
C LEU A 65 -16.35 4.96 7.26
N ASP A 66 -17.25 5.81 6.79
CA ASP A 66 -18.63 5.51 6.38
C ASP A 66 -18.78 5.28 4.86
N ALA A 67 -17.69 5.28 4.08
CA ALA A 67 -17.76 5.18 2.62
C ALA A 67 -18.39 3.87 2.09
N GLN A 68 -18.37 2.81 2.91
CA GLN A 68 -19.05 1.53 2.61
C GLN A 68 -20.39 1.33 3.36
N SER A 69 -20.98 2.40 3.92
CA SER A 69 -22.22 2.36 4.74
C SER A 69 -23.43 1.67 4.10
N LYS A 70 -23.51 1.61 2.76
CA LYS A 70 -24.60 0.92 2.04
C LYS A 70 -24.42 -0.60 1.96
N VAL A 71 -23.20 -1.03 1.60
CA VAL A 71 -22.82 -2.43 1.39
C VAL A 71 -21.34 -2.55 1.81
N PRO A 72 -21.07 -3.04 3.02
CA PRO A 72 -19.70 -3.25 3.47
C PRO A 72 -19.07 -4.44 2.76
N PHE A 73 -17.81 -4.30 2.36
CA PHE A 73 -17.04 -5.38 1.73
C PHE A 73 -16.66 -6.47 2.75
N PHE A 74 -16.61 -6.13 4.05
CA PHE A 74 -16.26 -7.05 5.15
C PHE A 74 -17.26 -6.98 6.33
N GLY A 75 -18.43 -7.61 6.19
CA GLY A 75 -19.40 -7.78 7.28
C GLY A 75 -20.11 -6.49 7.74
N SER A 76 -21.18 -6.60 8.53
CA SER A 76 -22.07 -5.44 8.83
C SER A 76 -22.04 -5.01 10.31
N PRO A 77 -21.53 -3.81 10.63
CA PRO A 77 -21.79 -3.14 11.91
C PRO A 77 -23.23 -2.60 11.99
N ARG A 78 -23.77 -2.45 13.20
CA ARG A 78 -25.09 -1.83 13.47
C ARG A 78 -24.96 -0.32 13.75
N ILE A 79 -26.06 0.40 13.50
CA ILE A 79 -26.22 1.85 13.69
C ILE A 79 -26.26 2.23 15.19
N VAL A 80 -25.67 3.39 15.54
CA VAL A 80 -25.75 4.06 16.85
C VAL A 80 -25.85 5.59 16.63
N ASN A 81 -26.25 6.35 17.67
CA ASN A 81 -25.93 7.77 17.83
C ASN A 81 -25.21 7.97 19.18
N ASP A 82 -24.23 8.87 19.23
CA ASP A 82 -23.77 9.62 20.42
C ASP A 82 -22.86 8.94 21.49
N ASP A 83 -21.82 8.13 21.23
CA ASP A 83 -21.50 7.17 20.16
C ASP A 83 -20.34 6.25 20.64
N ILE A 84 -20.14 5.07 20.06
CA ILE A 84 -19.02 4.13 20.40
C ILE A 84 -18.43 3.52 19.12
N TRP A 85 -17.10 3.50 19.01
CA TRP A 85 -16.40 3.06 17.79
C TRP A 85 -16.08 1.56 17.83
N THR A 86 -16.77 0.77 17.01
CA THR A 86 -16.50 -0.66 16.78
C THR A 86 -16.33 -0.92 15.29
N PHE A 87 -15.12 -1.25 14.85
CA PHE A 87 -14.79 -1.59 13.46
C PHE A 87 -13.76 -2.72 13.43
N ASN A 88 -13.77 -3.54 12.36
CA ASN A 88 -12.61 -4.38 12.07
C ASN A 88 -11.49 -3.45 11.58
N THR A 89 -10.32 -3.53 12.20
CA THR A 89 -9.16 -2.68 11.88
C THR A 89 -8.64 -2.87 10.44
N GLN A 90 -9.05 -3.96 9.77
CA GLN A 90 -8.75 -4.26 8.36
C GLN A 90 -9.81 -3.72 7.37
N SER A 91 -10.94 -3.16 7.84
CA SER A 91 -11.99 -2.59 6.97
C SER A 91 -11.67 -1.16 6.48
N SER A 92 -10.49 -0.65 6.82
CA SER A 92 -9.88 0.56 6.30
C SER A 92 -8.37 0.27 6.15
N SER A 93 -7.60 1.25 5.70
CA SER A 93 -6.15 1.09 5.51
C SER A 93 -5.39 0.77 6.81
N GLN A 94 -4.13 0.35 6.73
CA GLN A 94 -3.41 -0.34 7.82
C GLN A 94 -1.95 0.18 7.97
N SER A 95 -1.35 0.11 9.18
CA SER A 95 0.04 0.54 9.47
C SER A 95 0.52 0.12 10.88
N TRP A 96 1.81 0.30 11.22
CA TRP A 96 2.49 -0.24 12.43
C TRP A 96 3.60 0.70 12.97
N GLY A 97 3.90 0.65 14.28
CA GLY A 97 5.14 1.15 14.89
C GLY A 97 5.10 2.51 15.64
N GLU A 98 5.89 2.64 16.72
CA GLU A 98 5.94 3.83 17.61
C GLU A 98 6.46 5.13 16.95
N LYS A 99 7.12 5.03 15.79
CA LYS A 99 7.63 6.17 15.02
C LYS A 99 6.67 6.61 13.90
N GLY A 100 5.53 5.93 13.75
CA GLY A 100 4.67 6.02 12.57
C GLY A 100 5.35 5.51 11.29
N ILE A 101 4.62 5.56 10.18
CA ILE A 101 5.16 5.37 8.83
C ILE A 101 5.39 6.75 8.23
N VAL A 102 6.63 7.23 8.31
CA VAL A 102 7.04 8.56 7.88
C VAL A 102 8.20 8.44 6.91
N GLY A 103 8.18 9.19 5.81
CA GLY A 103 9.22 9.14 4.80
C GLY A 103 8.83 9.82 3.49
N ARG A 104 9.42 9.35 2.39
CA ARG A 104 9.13 9.84 1.04
C ARG A 104 8.14 8.92 0.34
N GLY A 105 6.98 9.44 -0.04
CA GLY A 105 5.99 8.72 -0.83
C GLY A 105 6.21 8.96 -2.32
N VAL A 106 5.95 7.92 -3.13
CA VAL A 106 5.88 8.03 -4.60
C VAL A 106 4.54 7.47 -5.09
N LEU A 107 3.79 8.27 -5.85
CA LEU A 107 2.52 7.84 -6.47
C LEU A 107 2.76 7.37 -7.90
N LEU A 108 2.43 6.12 -8.20
CA LEU A 108 2.27 5.61 -9.56
C LEU A 108 0.79 5.61 -9.94
N ASP A 109 0.37 6.59 -10.74
CA ASP A 109 -0.99 6.75 -11.26
C ASP A 109 -1.22 5.86 -12.49
N PHE A 110 -1.16 4.55 -12.25
CA PHE A 110 -1.44 3.53 -13.27
C PHE A 110 -2.80 3.75 -13.92
N HIS A 111 -3.80 4.24 -13.18
CA HIS A 111 -5.12 4.57 -13.72
C HIS A 111 -5.06 5.63 -14.83
N ARG A 112 -4.36 6.74 -14.60
CA ARG A 112 -4.15 7.77 -15.62
C ARG A 112 -3.31 7.24 -16.78
N TRP A 113 -2.21 6.54 -16.48
CA TRP A 113 -1.33 5.97 -17.50
C TRP A 113 -2.07 4.98 -18.42
N ARG A 114 -2.83 4.04 -17.86
CA ARG A 114 -3.57 3.03 -18.64
C ARG A 114 -4.62 3.67 -19.54
N LEU A 115 -5.32 4.71 -19.07
CA LEU A 115 -6.30 5.44 -19.87
C LEU A 115 -5.64 6.18 -21.04
N ALA A 116 -4.51 6.86 -20.80
CA ALA A 116 -3.75 7.54 -21.86
C ALA A 116 -3.22 6.57 -22.94
N HIS A 117 -2.98 5.30 -22.58
CA HIS A 117 -2.48 4.25 -23.48
C HIS A 117 -3.57 3.29 -23.97
N ASN A 118 -4.85 3.57 -23.71
CA ASN A 118 -6.01 2.72 -24.05
C ASN A 118 -5.94 1.28 -23.50
N ILE A 119 -5.21 1.07 -22.41
CA ILE A 119 -5.12 -0.21 -21.70
C ILE A 119 -6.35 -0.39 -20.81
N GLN A 120 -7.16 -1.39 -21.16
CA GLN A 120 -8.33 -1.78 -20.38
C GLN A 120 -7.92 -2.48 -19.09
N ALA A 121 -8.66 -2.23 -18.01
CA ALA A 121 -8.47 -2.93 -16.75
C ALA A 121 -9.83 -3.05 -16.03
N GLU A 122 -10.29 -4.29 -15.92
CA GLU A 122 -11.42 -4.67 -15.07
C GLU A 122 -11.01 -4.52 -13.61
N ILE A 123 -11.67 -3.61 -12.89
CA ILE A 123 -11.31 -3.21 -11.52
C ILE A 123 -11.97 -4.11 -10.47
N PHE A 124 -13.16 -4.63 -10.77
CA PHE A 124 -13.99 -5.49 -9.90
C PHE A 124 -13.97 -6.96 -10.38
N GLN A 125 -12.86 -7.37 -10.99
CA GLN A 125 -12.58 -8.74 -11.42
C GLN A 125 -11.11 -9.05 -11.09
N THR A 126 -10.74 -10.34 -11.03
CA THR A 126 -9.34 -10.75 -10.85
C THR A 126 -8.50 -10.27 -12.01
N ASN A 127 -7.60 -9.33 -11.75
CA ASN A 127 -6.79 -8.70 -12.78
C ASN A 127 -5.41 -8.31 -12.22
N SER A 128 -4.35 -8.64 -12.95
CA SER A 128 -2.97 -8.46 -12.47
C SER A 128 -2.31 -7.31 -13.23
N ILE A 129 -1.82 -6.31 -12.50
CA ILE A 129 -1.06 -5.17 -13.03
C ILE A 129 0.41 -5.60 -13.14
N PRO A 130 0.95 -5.79 -14.35
CA PRO A 130 2.32 -6.27 -14.52
C PRO A 130 3.36 -5.22 -14.11
N LEU A 131 4.52 -5.67 -13.63
CA LEU A 131 5.63 -4.82 -13.21
C LEU A 131 6.05 -3.84 -14.31
N LYS A 132 6.08 -4.32 -15.56
CA LYS A 132 6.38 -3.49 -16.75
C LYS A 132 5.43 -2.28 -16.90
N TYR A 133 4.17 -2.36 -16.45
CA TYR A 133 3.25 -1.22 -16.50
C TYR A 133 3.47 -0.25 -15.33
N LEU A 134 3.89 -0.72 -14.15
CA LEU A 134 4.32 0.16 -13.07
C LEU A 134 5.61 0.91 -13.43
N LYS A 135 6.61 0.21 -14.00
CA LYS A 135 7.84 0.81 -14.52
C LYS A 135 7.54 1.83 -15.64
N ALA A 136 6.71 1.47 -16.63
CA ALA A 136 6.30 2.41 -17.68
C ALA A 136 5.45 3.59 -17.15
N THR A 137 4.71 3.41 -16.06
CA THR A 137 4.00 4.52 -15.36
C THR A 137 4.99 5.48 -14.73
N ALA A 138 6.01 4.97 -14.02
CA ALA A 138 7.08 5.78 -13.43
C ALA A 138 7.85 6.57 -14.51
N GLU A 139 8.21 5.91 -15.62
CA GLU A 139 8.86 6.55 -16.78
C GLU A 139 8.00 7.65 -17.40
N TYR A 140 6.73 7.37 -17.70
CA TYR A 140 5.78 8.35 -18.25
C TYR A 140 5.58 9.58 -17.34
N GLN A 141 5.65 9.38 -16.03
CA GLN A 141 5.55 10.43 -15.02
C GLN A 141 6.87 11.18 -14.76
N GLY A 142 8.01 10.68 -15.24
CA GLY A 142 9.34 11.17 -14.84
C GLY A 142 9.61 10.99 -13.34
N THR A 143 9.17 9.88 -12.75
CA THR A 143 9.25 9.63 -11.30
C THR A 143 10.47 8.80 -10.94
N ASP A 144 11.51 9.46 -10.41
CA ASP A 144 12.66 8.77 -9.80
C ASP A 144 12.23 8.03 -8.53
N ILE A 145 12.45 6.72 -8.49
CA ILE A 145 12.32 5.87 -7.31
C ILE A 145 13.64 5.81 -6.56
N LYS A 146 13.61 5.86 -5.23
CA LYS A 146 14.78 5.79 -4.35
C LYS A 146 14.59 4.71 -3.29
N PHE A 147 15.70 4.14 -2.84
CA PHE A 147 15.69 3.21 -1.72
C PHE A 147 15.06 3.85 -0.47
N GLY A 148 14.09 3.17 0.13
CA GLY A 148 13.35 3.61 1.31
C GLY A 148 12.05 4.33 0.98
N ASP A 149 11.72 4.59 -0.29
CA ASP A 149 10.44 5.19 -0.68
C ASP A 149 9.25 4.33 -0.22
N ILE A 150 8.10 4.97 -0.05
CA ILE A 150 6.80 4.33 0.21
C ILE A 150 6.06 4.32 -1.13
N LEU A 151 5.86 3.12 -1.68
CA LEU A 151 5.17 2.94 -2.96
C LEU A 151 3.67 3.13 -2.77
N ILE A 152 3.05 4.03 -3.53
CA ILE A 152 1.60 4.21 -3.57
C ILE A 152 1.11 4.01 -5.00
N ILE A 153 0.18 3.09 -5.24
CA ILE A 153 -0.36 2.79 -6.57
C ILE A 153 -1.82 3.22 -6.66
N ARG A 154 -2.17 4.01 -7.68
CA ARG A 154 -3.57 4.30 -8.03
C ARG A 154 -4.00 3.46 -9.23
N VAL A 155 -4.83 2.44 -8.98
CA VAL A 155 -5.44 1.56 -9.99
C VAL A 155 -6.75 2.14 -10.53
N GLY A 156 -7.38 3.02 -9.76
CA GLY A 156 -8.68 3.63 -10.01
C GLY A 156 -9.84 2.79 -9.50
N TYR A 157 -9.65 2.19 -8.32
CA TYR A 157 -10.70 1.54 -7.56
C TYR A 157 -11.78 2.54 -7.18
N MET A 158 -11.42 3.65 -6.51
CA MET A 158 -12.35 4.69 -6.05
C MET A 158 -13.25 5.29 -7.15
N PRO A 159 -12.74 5.77 -8.31
CA PRO A 159 -13.57 6.34 -9.37
C PRO A 159 -14.43 5.31 -10.10
N THR A 160 -14.18 4.01 -9.90
CA THR A 160 -15.00 2.92 -10.44
C THR A 160 -16.05 2.50 -9.41
N PHE A 161 -15.68 2.32 -8.13
CA PHE A 161 -16.57 2.07 -7.00
C PHE A 161 -17.72 3.09 -6.94
N ASN A 162 -17.39 4.38 -7.05
CA ASN A 162 -18.35 5.49 -6.99
C ASN A 162 -19.37 5.51 -8.16
N LYS A 163 -19.18 4.68 -9.20
CA LYS A 163 -20.12 4.55 -10.33
C LYS A 163 -21.03 3.34 -10.23
N LEU A 164 -20.74 2.39 -9.34
CA LEU A 164 -21.54 1.18 -9.17
C LEU A 164 -22.89 1.49 -8.51
N SER A 165 -23.95 0.88 -9.03
CA SER A 165 -25.25 0.84 -8.37
C SER A 165 -25.21 -0.01 -7.10
N THR A 166 -26.23 0.14 -6.26
CA THR A 166 -26.34 -0.68 -5.04
C THR A 166 -26.53 -2.16 -5.34
N ASP A 167 -27.20 -2.51 -6.44
CA ASP A 167 -27.38 -3.91 -6.86
C ASP A 167 -26.07 -4.54 -7.35
N GLU A 168 -25.23 -3.78 -8.07
CA GLU A 168 -23.88 -4.22 -8.48
C GLU A 168 -22.97 -4.41 -7.26
N LEU A 169 -23.00 -3.50 -6.28
CA LEU A 169 -22.27 -3.65 -5.02
C LEU A 169 -22.73 -4.88 -4.23
N ILE A 170 -24.05 -5.14 -4.15
CA ILE A 170 -24.61 -6.34 -3.51
C ILE A 170 -24.19 -7.61 -4.27
N ALA A 171 -24.16 -7.59 -5.60
CA ALA A 171 -23.74 -8.72 -6.41
C ALA A 171 -22.24 -9.03 -6.23
N PHE A 172 -21.41 -7.99 -6.18
CA PHE A 172 -19.97 -8.09 -5.92
C PHE A 172 -19.67 -8.61 -4.51
N ALA A 173 -20.32 -8.07 -3.48
CA ALA A 173 -20.15 -8.51 -2.08
C ALA A 173 -20.62 -9.95 -1.81
N LYS A 174 -21.32 -10.59 -2.75
CA LYS A 174 -21.72 -12.00 -2.70
C LYS A 174 -20.73 -12.95 -3.40
N GLN A 175 -19.69 -12.44 -4.06
CA GLN A 175 -18.68 -13.27 -4.71
C GLN A 175 -17.76 -13.89 -3.64
N THR A 176 -17.52 -15.19 -3.75
CA THR A 176 -16.66 -15.93 -2.81
C THR A 176 -15.81 -16.96 -3.56
N PRO A 177 -14.48 -16.75 -3.70
CA PRO A 177 -13.76 -15.50 -3.42
C PRO A 177 -14.21 -14.36 -4.34
N PRO A 178 -14.14 -13.08 -3.91
CA PRO A 178 -14.26 -11.94 -4.82
C PRO A 178 -13.11 -11.90 -5.84
N GLY A 179 -13.34 -11.34 -7.02
CA GLY A 179 -12.26 -11.03 -7.97
C GLY A 179 -11.78 -9.60 -7.83
N LEU A 180 -10.50 -9.37 -7.54
CA LEU A 180 -9.93 -8.02 -7.35
C LEU A 180 -8.75 -7.75 -8.27
N ILE A 181 -8.65 -6.49 -8.72
CA ILE A 181 -7.44 -5.97 -9.34
C ILE A 181 -6.34 -5.73 -8.29
N GLY A 182 -5.11 -6.08 -8.64
CA GLY A 182 -3.93 -5.71 -7.86
C GLY A 182 -2.63 -5.95 -8.63
N VAL A 183 -1.49 -5.79 -7.96
CA VAL A 183 -0.18 -6.05 -8.58
C VAL A 183 -0.04 -7.53 -8.98
N GLU A 184 0.73 -7.80 -10.04
CA GLU A 184 1.06 -9.17 -10.40
C GLU A 184 1.91 -9.85 -9.32
N ARG A 185 1.75 -11.17 -9.21
CA ARG A 185 2.42 -11.99 -8.20
C ARG A 185 3.56 -12.73 -8.88
N SER A 186 4.70 -12.05 -9.02
CA SER A 186 5.91 -12.56 -9.65
C SER A 186 7.12 -12.34 -8.76
N GLU A 187 8.17 -13.17 -8.94
CA GLU A 187 9.47 -12.94 -8.31
C GLU A 187 10.04 -11.58 -8.70
N GLU A 188 9.86 -11.14 -9.96
CA GLU A 188 10.30 -9.80 -10.41
C GLU A 188 9.60 -8.66 -9.64
N MET A 189 8.31 -8.79 -9.32
CA MET A 189 7.58 -7.80 -8.51
C MET A 189 8.07 -7.80 -7.07
N LEU A 190 8.29 -8.98 -6.49
CA LEU A 190 8.87 -9.12 -5.15
C LEU A 190 10.27 -8.50 -5.08
N GLU A 191 11.15 -8.85 -6.02
CA GLU A 191 12.51 -8.31 -6.14
C GLU A 191 12.49 -6.78 -6.26
N TRP A 192 11.65 -6.23 -7.15
CA TRP A 192 11.53 -4.79 -7.30
C TRP A 192 11.03 -4.09 -6.03
N ILE A 193 10.11 -4.70 -5.28
CA ILE A 193 9.68 -4.16 -3.97
C ILE A 193 10.82 -4.25 -2.95
N TRP A 194 11.51 -5.40 -2.89
CA TRP A 194 12.62 -5.67 -2.01
C TRP A 194 13.79 -4.69 -2.20
N GLU A 195 14.12 -4.35 -3.45
CA GLU A 195 15.24 -3.47 -3.79
C GLU A 195 14.96 -1.99 -3.54
N ASN A 196 13.69 -1.57 -3.44
CA ASN A 196 13.34 -0.15 -3.49
C ASN A 196 12.57 0.36 -2.26
N PHE A 197 11.56 -0.35 -1.75
CA PHE A 197 10.55 0.28 -0.88
C PHE A 197 10.66 -0.08 0.60
N SER A 198 10.04 0.72 1.45
CA SER A 198 9.91 0.52 2.90
C SER A 198 8.48 0.19 3.35
N ALA A 199 7.49 0.50 2.52
CA ALA A 199 6.10 0.08 2.64
C ALA A 199 5.46 0.16 1.25
N VAL A 200 4.34 -0.54 1.06
CA VAL A 200 3.56 -0.53 -0.17
C VAL A 200 2.10 -0.18 0.13
N ALA A 201 1.44 0.54 -0.77
CA ALA A 201 0.05 0.92 -0.60
C ALA A 201 -0.68 1.18 -1.94
N GLY A 202 -2.00 1.28 -1.88
CA GLY A 202 -2.81 1.74 -3.00
C GLY A 202 -4.31 1.88 -2.69
N ASP A 203 -5.09 2.18 -3.72
CA ASP A 203 -6.55 2.29 -3.66
C ASP A 203 -7.28 0.94 -3.85
N HIS A 204 -6.58 -0.10 -4.33
CA HIS A 204 -7.07 -1.48 -4.39
C HIS A 204 -7.35 -2.11 -3.00
N PRO A 205 -8.25 -3.11 -2.90
CA PRO A 205 -8.67 -3.71 -1.61
C PRO A 205 -7.80 -4.86 -1.09
N ALA A 206 -6.78 -5.30 -1.84
CA ALA A 206 -5.97 -6.48 -1.52
C ALA A 206 -4.48 -6.36 -1.94
N PHE A 207 -4.02 -5.16 -2.31
CA PHE A 207 -2.71 -4.86 -2.93
C PHE A 207 -2.29 -5.74 -4.14
N GLU A 208 -2.03 -7.03 -3.93
CA GLU A 208 -1.89 -8.06 -4.97
C GLU A 208 -3.24 -8.40 -5.66
N SER A 209 -3.16 -8.93 -6.87
CA SER A 209 -4.31 -9.52 -7.57
C SER A 209 -4.92 -10.66 -6.74
N TYR A 210 -6.25 -10.75 -6.65
CA TYR A 210 -6.95 -11.71 -5.78
C TYR A 210 -8.08 -12.44 -6.53
N PRO A 211 -8.31 -13.75 -6.31
CA PRO A 211 -7.71 -14.62 -5.29
C PRO A 211 -6.26 -15.04 -5.60
N PRO A 212 -5.41 -15.30 -4.57
CA PRO A 212 -4.05 -15.78 -4.73
C PRO A 212 -3.99 -17.15 -5.44
N PRO A 213 -2.83 -17.55 -6.00
CA PRO A 213 -2.60 -18.94 -6.39
C PRO A 213 -2.63 -19.84 -5.15
N LYS A 214 -2.75 -21.16 -5.34
CA LYS A 214 -2.92 -22.11 -4.21
C LYS A 214 -1.66 -22.28 -3.34
N ASP A 215 -0.49 -21.96 -3.89
CA ASP A 215 0.78 -22.47 -3.37
C ASP A 215 1.58 -21.41 -2.59
N TRP A 216 1.26 -20.12 -2.74
CA TRP A 216 1.85 -19.00 -1.99
C TRP A 216 0.99 -17.72 -2.12
N SER A 217 1.17 -16.76 -1.21
CA SER A 217 0.58 -15.41 -1.30
C SER A 217 1.66 -14.34 -1.17
N MET A 218 1.54 -13.24 -1.95
CA MET A 218 2.44 -12.11 -1.83
C MET A 218 2.29 -11.41 -0.48
N HIS A 219 1.08 -11.34 0.10
CA HIS A 219 0.86 -10.84 1.46
C HIS A 219 1.73 -11.55 2.50
N GLU A 220 1.86 -12.87 2.44
CA GLU A 220 2.63 -13.64 3.43
C GLU A 220 4.12 -13.32 3.34
N VAL A 221 4.64 -13.12 2.13
CA VAL A 221 6.03 -12.68 1.90
C VAL A 221 6.24 -11.25 2.40
N LEU A 222 5.34 -10.33 2.04
CA LEU A 222 5.42 -8.92 2.45
C LEU A 222 5.28 -8.76 3.98
N LEU A 223 4.18 -9.22 4.57
CA LEU A 223 3.88 -9.03 5.99
C LEU A 223 4.75 -9.94 6.87
N SER A 224 4.58 -11.26 6.76
CA SER A 224 5.25 -12.22 7.65
C SER A 224 6.72 -12.40 7.28
N GLY A 225 7.06 -12.48 5.99
CA GLY A 225 8.42 -12.71 5.52
C GLY A 225 9.35 -11.52 5.73
N TRP A 226 8.86 -10.28 5.53
CA TRP A 226 9.69 -9.07 5.52
C TRP A 226 9.34 -8.02 6.58
N GLY A 227 8.14 -8.07 7.17
CA GLY A 227 7.58 -6.95 7.94
C GLY A 227 7.43 -5.69 7.07
N CYS A 228 7.01 -5.86 5.81
CA CYS A 228 6.66 -4.80 4.88
C CYS A 228 5.19 -4.40 5.07
N PRO A 229 4.88 -3.18 5.54
CA PRO A 229 3.50 -2.74 5.71
C PRO A 229 2.77 -2.63 4.37
N ILE A 230 1.50 -3.05 4.38
CA ILE A 230 0.58 -2.93 3.24
C ILE A 230 -0.54 -1.95 3.61
N GLY A 231 -0.75 -0.93 2.76
CA GLY A 231 -1.81 0.07 2.90
C GLY A 231 -2.88 -0.06 1.82
N GLU A 232 -4.13 -0.31 2.20
CA GLU A 232 -5.20 -0.66 1.25
C GLU A 232 -6.36 0.34 1.28
N LEU A 233 -7.13 0.42 0.20
CA LEU A 233 -8.32 1.29 0.11
C LEU A 233 -8.04 2.79 0.37
N PHE A 234 -6.85 3.30 0.00
CA PHE A 234 -6.55 4.72 0.10
C PHE A 234 -7.41 5.53 -0.89
N ASN A 235 -7.89 6.71 -0.49
CA ASN A 235 -8.52 7.66 -1.41
C ASN A 235 -7.46 8.52 -2.11
N LEU A 236 -7.00 8.04 -3.27
CA LEU A 236 -5.90 8.66 -4.02
C LEU A 236 -6.33 9.74 -5.03
N GLU A 237 -7.63 9.99 -5.21
CA GLU A 237 -8.13 10.90 -6.27
C GLU A 237 -7.55 12.31 -6.12
N ARG A 238 -7.65 12.90 -4.92
CA ARG A 238 -7.15 14.25 -4.68
C ARG A 238 -5.62 14.32 -4.73
N LEU A 239 -4.92 13.24 -4.40
CA LEU A 239 -3.46 13.18 -4.53
C LEU A 239 -3.07 13.18 -6.01
N ALA A 240 -3.70 12.34 -6.82
CA ALA A 240 -3.44 12.24 -8.26
C ALA A 240 -3.72 13.57 -9.01
N GLU A 241 -4.74 14.33 -8.59
CA GLU A 241 -4.95 15.70 -9.07
C GLU A 241 -3.79 16.63 -8.69
N VAL A 242 -3.34 16.61 -7.44
CA VAL A 242 -2.28 17.51 -6.96
C VAL A 242 -0.93 17.17 -7.60
N CYS A 243 -0.58 15.89 -7.73
CA CYS A 243 0.62 15.43 -8.42
C CYS A 243 0.64 15.87 -9.89
N ASP A 244 -0.48 15.72 -10.59
CA ASP A 244 -0.60 16.10 -12.01
C ASP A 244 -0.55 17.61 -12.24
N ASN A 245 -1.16 18.40 -11.35
CA ASN A 245 -1.08 19.86 -11.40
C ASN A 245 0.35 20.37 -11.12
N GLN A 246 1.09 19.72 -10.21
CA GLN A 246 2.48 20.08 -9.90
C GLN A 246 3.50 19.42 -10.84
N LYS A 247 3.09 18.47 -11.69
CA LYS A 247 3.96 17.56 -12.47
C LYS A 247 5.03 16.90 -11.60
N LYS A 248 4.65 16.54 -10.37
CA LYS A 248 5.53 15.97 -9.35
C LYS A 248 4.81 14.85 -8.62
N TRP A 249 5.37 13.65 -8.65
CA TRP A 249 4.75 12.44 -8.11
C TRP A 249 5.43 11.91 -6.85
N SER A 250 6.46 12.61 -6.34
CA SER A 250 7.05 12.40 -5.02
C SER A 250 6.65 13.49 -4.02
N PHE A 251 6.49 13.10 -2.76
CA PHE A 251 6.04 13.97 -1.66
C PHE A 251 6.55 13.43 -0.32
N PHE A 252 6.54 14.27 0.71
CA PHE A 252 6.69 13.77 2.07
C PHE A 252 5.37 13.10 2.49
N VAL A 253 5.44 11.96 3.16
CA VAL A 253 4.27 11.25 3.66
C VAL A 253 4.44 10.88 5.12
N THR A 254 3.35 10.99 5.87
CA THR A 254 3.25 10.57 7.27
C THR A 254 1.93 9.85 7.47
N SER A 255 1.98 8.64 8.04
CA SER A 255 0.83 7.86 8.51
C SER A 255 1.08 7.50 9.97
N GLU A 256 0.25 8.01 10.86
CA GLU A 256 0.24 7.57 12.26
C GLU A 256 -0.94 6.63 12.47
N VAL A 257 -0.79 5.61 13.33
CA VAL A 257 -1.84 4.63 13.62
C VAL A 257 -2.42 4.79 15.01
N CYS A 258 -3.61 4.24 15.21
CA CYS A 258 -4.19 4.12 16.52
C CYS A 258 -3.27 3.26 17.39
N ASN A 259 -2.83 3.79 18.54
CA ASN A 259 -2.06 3.02 19.52
C ASN A 259 -2.98 1.97 20.19
N VAL A 260 -3.05 0.79 19.56
CA VAL A 260 -3.84 -0.37 20.00
C VAL A 260 -2.87 -1.53 20.23
N PRO A 261 -2.36 -1.73 21.47
CA PRO A 261 -1.46 -2.83 21.78
C PRO A 261 -2.07 -4.19 21.42
N GLY A 262 -1.36 -4.98 20.61
CA GLY A 262 -1.85 -6.26 20.07
C GLY A 262 -2.80 -6.13 18.87
N GLY A 263 -3.07 -4.92 18.38
CA GLY A 263 -3.75 -4.70 17.10
C GLY A 263 -2.89 -5.15 15.92
N VAL A 264 -3.52 -5.79 14.93
CA VAL A 264 -2.85 -6.30 13.71
C VAL A 264 -3.03 -5.38 12.48
N ALA A 265 -3.83 -4.32 12.64
CA ALA A 265 -4.09 -3.28 11.64
C ALA A 265 -4.64 -2.03 12.37
N SER A 266 -4.76 -0.91 11.66
CA SER A 266 -5.40 0.32 12.15
C SER A 266 -5.74 1.22 10.97
N PRO A 267 -6.97 1.78 10.86
CA PRO A 267 -7.33 2.83 9.91
C PRO A 267 -6.22 3.90 9.79
N PRO A 268 -5.99 4.44 8.59
CA PRO A 268 -4.90 5.36 8.37
C PRO A 268 -5.21 6.70 9.01
N ASN A 269 -4.18 7.38 9.48
CA ASN A 269 -4.18 8.83 9.55
C ASN A 269 -3.07 9.36 8.65
N ILE A 270 -3.25 9.21 7.33
CA ILE A 270 -2.19 9.44 6.34
C ILE A 270 -2.35 10.77 5.59
N LEU A 271 -1.23 11.49 5.49
CA LEU A 271 -1.12 12.79 4.88
C LEU A 271 0.08 12.86 3.93
N ALA A 272 -0.15 13.22 2.67
CA ALA A 272 0.87 13.63 1.73
C ALA A 272 1.10 15.15 1.83
N ILE A 273 2.37 15.59 1.79
CA ILE A 273 2.79 16.99 1.95
C ILE A 273 3.81 17.36 0.84
N PHE A 274 3.53 18.45 0.14
CA PHE A 274 4.31 18.99 -0.98
C PHE A 274 4.94 20.35 -0.68
#